data_AF-A0A1Z8NU98-F1
#
_entry.id   AF-A0A1Z8NU98-F1
#
_cell.length_a   1.000
_cell.length_b   1.000
_cell.length_c   1.000
_cell.angle_alpha   90.00
_cell.angle_beta   90.00
_cell.angle_gamma   90.00
#
_symmetry.space_group_name_H-M   'P 1'
#
loop_
_entity.id
_entity.type
_entity.pdbx_description
1 polymer ?
#
loop_
_entity_poly.entity_id
_entity_poly.type
_entity_poly.pdbx_seq_one_letter_code
_entity_poly.pdbx_strand_id
1 'polypeptide(L)'
;MAAAGKINIVSVPKKMYEGKGFQKYIKAPGMGPIEWSVNEMNVYGPNVKIISDDNTFRSAANTGGTVVNKKMDKKLARALTAAFIKNIKLLFQKASFMKYHFAGSVDDKIHGVCKVGVKYHPGAIEAWEEAGFKIPACAKS
;
A
#
# COMPACT_ATOMS: atom_id res chain seq x y z
N MET A 1 7.11 6.42 16.11
CA MET A 1 6.83 7.88 15.99
C MET A 1 6.64 8.52 17.35
N ALA A 2 5.75 8.05 18.23
CA ALA A 2 5.52 8.66 19.54
C ALA A 2 6.76 8.81 20.47
N ALA A 3 7.82 8.00 20.27
CA ALA A 3 9.08 8.10 21.00
C ALA A 3 9.98 9.31 20.61
N ALA A 4 9.69 9.99 19.49
CA ALA A 4 10.49 11.13 19.01
C ALA A 4 10.00 12.49 19.54
N GLY A 5 9.08 12.51 20.52
CA GLY A 5 8.49 13.73 21.06
C GLY A 5 7.25 14.21 20.29
N LYS A 6 7.01 15.52 20.26
CA LYS A 6 5.85 16.12 19.58
C LYS A 6 6.09 16.14 18.07
N ILE A 7 5.20 15.53 17.30
CA ILE A 7 5.31 15.44 15.83
C ILE A 7 4.13 16.17 15.19
N ASN A 8 4.40 17.00 14.19
CA ASN A 8 3.39 17.51 13.29
C ASN A 8 3.45 16.75 11.96
N ILE A 9 2.31 16.19 11.53
CA ILE A 9 2.13 15.65 10.19
C ILE A 9 1.31 16.67 9.40
N VAL A 10 1.90 17.21 8.35
CA VAL A 10 1.27 18.27 7.54
C VAL A 10 0.71 17.67 6.27
N SER A 11 -0.60 17.83 6.05
CA SER A 11 -1.28 17.44 4.83
C SER A 11 -0.89 18.33 3.65
N VAL A 12 -0.93 17.78 2.44
CA VAL A 12 -0.97 18.61 1.23
C VAL A 12 -2.26 19.43 1.25
N PRO A 13 -2.19 20.77 1.09
CA PRO A 13 -3.38 21.62 1.03
C PRO A 13 -4.31 21.23 -0.11
N LYS A 14 -5.62 21.28 0.14
CA LYS A 14 -6.65 20.81 -0.82
C LYS A 14 -6.48 21.43 -2.21
N LYS A 15 -6.31 22.75 -2.24
CA LYS A 15 -6.12 23.53 -3.48
C LYS A 15 -4.92 23.06 -4.31
N MET A 16 -3.83 22.65 -3.65
CA MET A 16 -2.65 22.14 -4.35
C MET A 16 -2.85 20.69 -4.80
N TYR A 17 -3.48 19.87 -3.95
CA TYR A 17 -3.76 18.47 -4.24
C TYR A 17 -4.68 18.28 -5.46
N GLU A 18 -5.73 19.10 -5.58
CA GLU A 18 -6.65 19.11 -6.73
C GLU A 18 -6.03 19.79 -7.97
N GLY A 19 -4.92 20.52 -7.78
CA GLY A 19 -4.20 21.20 -8.83
C GLY A 19 -3.61 20.24 -9.87
N LYS A 20 -3.53 20.71 -11.13
CA LYS A 20 -3.04 19.92 -12.27
C LYS A 20 -1.66 19.31 -12.03
N GLY A 21 -0.76 20.04 -11.36
CA GLY A 21 0.60 19.58 -11.07
C GLY A 21 0.63 18.36 -10.14
N PHE A 22 -0.09 18.42 -9.02
CA PHE A 22 -0.15 17.33 -8.06
C PHE A 22 -0.93 16.13 -8.62
N GLN A 23 -2.02 16.38 -9.35
CA GLN A 23 -2.75 15.34 -10.07
C GLN A 23 -1.90 14.63 -11.12
N LYS A 24 -1.00 15.34 -11.82
CA LYS A 24 -0.02 14.71 -12.72
C LYS A 24 0.96 13.81 -11.95
N TYR A 25 1.43 14.27 -10.79
CA TYR A 25 2.35 13.53 -9.93
C TYR A 25 1.74 12.23 -9.37
N ILE A 26 0.56 12.29 -8.74
CA ILE A 26 -0.08 11.09 -8.17
C ILE A 26 -0.56 10.10 -9.22
N LYS A 27 -0.76 10.54 -10.46
CA LYS A 27 -1.08 9.68 -11.60
C LYS A 27 0.19 9.17 -12.31
N ALA A 28 1.40 9.48 -11.86
CA ALA A 28 2.60 8.88 -12.42
C ALA A 28 2.63 7.35 -12.14
N PRO A 29 3.28 6.54 -12.99
CA PRO A 29 3.47 5.11 -12.70
C PRO A 29 4.19 4.91 -11.37
N GLY A 30 3.69 4.00 -10.53
CA GLY A 30 4.25 3.75 -9.20
C GLY A 30 3.83 4.74 -8.13
N MET A 31 2.93 5.69 -8.43
CA MET A 31 2.35 6.62 -7.45
C MET A 31 0.85 6.33 -7.26
N GLY A 32 0.35 6.61 -6.06
CA GLY A 32 -1.06 6.56 -5.72
C GLY A 32 -1.48 7.70 -4.78
N PRO A 33 -2.77 8.10 -4.82
CA PRO A 33 -3.33 9.07 -3.89
C PRO A 33 -3.43 8.49 -2.49
N ILE A 34 -3.16 9.32 -1.48
CA ILE A 34 -3.50 9.04 -0.08
C ILE A 34 -4.55 10.06 0.36
N GLU A 35 -5.70 9.55 0.76
CA GLU A 35 -6.80 10.32 1.35
C GLU A 35 -7.29 9.57 2.58
N TRP A 36 -7.03 10.10 3.77
CA TRP A 36 -7.45 9.52 5.03
C TRP A 36 -8.22 10.53 5.85
N SER A 37 -9.22 10.08 6.61
CA SER A 37 -9.79 10.94 7.64
C SER A 37 -8.75 11.18 8.72
N VAL A 38 -8.64 12.41 9.22
CA VAL A 38 -7.76 12.73 10.37
C VAL A 38 -8.09 11.84 11.57
N ASN A 39 -9.35 11.44 11.73
CA ASN A 39 -9.79 10.55 12.81
C ASN A 39 -9.22 9.12 12.69
N GLU A 40 -8.95 8.64 11.48
CA GLU A 40 -8.35 7.32 11.25
C GLU A 40 -6.86 7.30 11.57
N MET A 41 -6.21 8.48 11.64
CA MET A 41 -4.78 8.64 11.93
C MET A 41 -4.45 8.68 13.42
N ASN A 42 -5.45 8.55 14.31
CA ASN A 42 -5.23 8.45 15.76
C ASN A 42 -4.32 7.27 16.16
N VAL A 43 -4.10 6.31 15.26
CA VAL A 43 -3.15 5.18 15.41
C VAL A 43 -1.70 5.61 15.67
N TYR A 44 -1.31 6.85 15.33
CA TYR A 44 0.07 7.33 15.53
C TYR A 44 0.36 7.81 16.97
N GLY A 45 -0.66 7.89 17.82
CA GLY A 45 -0.55 8.18 19.26
C GLY A 45 -0.74 9.64 19.64
N PRO A 46 -0.83 9.94 20.95
CA PRO A 46 -1.27 11.25 21.46
C PRO A 46 -0.28 12.40 21.22
N ASN A 47 0.98 12.10 20.93
CA ASN A 47 2.02 13.11 20.68
C ASN A 47 2.06 13.59 19.22
N VAL A 48 1.15 13.11 18.36
CA VAL A 48 1.09 13.43 16.94
C VAL A 48 -0.07 14.38 16.67
N LYS A 49 0.22 15.54 16.08
CA LYS A 49 -0.77 16.50 15.60
C LYS A 49 -0.84 16.43 14.08
N ILE A 50 -2.04 16.21 13.53
CA ILE A 50 -2.28 16.28 12.10
C ILE A 50 -2.75 17.70 11.75
N ILE A 51 -2.12 18.31 10.73
CA ILE A 51 -2.48 19.63 10.21
C ILE A 51 -3.11 19.42 8.82
N SER A 52 -4.39 19.76 8.68
CA SER A 52 -5.15 19.66 7.44
C SER A 52 -6.20 20.78 7.37
N ASP A 53 -6.57 21.19 6.14
CA ASP A 53 -7.52 22.27 5.88
C ASP A 53 -8.98 21.86 6.15
N ASP A 54 -9.32 20.57 6.03
CA ASP A 54 -10.72 20.08 6.02
C ASP A 54 -10.90 18.68 6.65
N ASN A 55 -10.13 18.37 7.70
CA ASN A 55 -10.14 17.07 8.40
C ASN A 55 -9.85 15.85 7.50
N THR A 56 -9.35 16.08 6.28
CA THR A 56 -8.88 15.03 5.37
C THR A 56 -7.39 15.18 5.16
N PHE A 57 -6.62 14.19 5.60
CA PHE A 57 -5.20 14.13 5.29
C PHE A 57 -5.01 13.70 3.83
N ARG A 58 -4.24 14.49 3.08
CA ARG A 58 -3.92 14.25 1.68
C ARG A 58 -2.43 14.15 1.47
N SER A 59 -2.01 13.15 0.72
CA SER A 59 -0.62 12.98 0.31
C SER A 59 -0.53 12.11 -0.95
N ALA A 60 0.70 11.79 -1.34
CA ALA A 60 1.00 10.78 -2.33
C ALA A 60 1.82 9.68 -1.67
N ALA A 61 1.64 8.44 -2.11
CA ALA A 61 2.48 7.33 -1.72
C ALA A 61 2.99 6.59 -2.95
N ASN A 62 4.16 5.99 -2.82
CA ASN A 62 4.69 5.10 -3.83
C ASN A 62 3.99 3.76 -3.68
N THR A 63 3.47 3.21 -4.78
CA THR A 63 3.00 1.83 -4.79
C THR A 63 4.21 0.90 -4.85
N GLY A 64 4.17 -0.15 -4.02
CA GLY A 64 5.27 -1.08 -3.89
C GLY A 64 4.78 -2.47 -3.51
N GLY A 65 5.69 -3.42 -3.56
CA GLY A 65 5.44 -4.81 -3.19
C GLY A 65 6.74 -5.54 -2.95
N THR A 66 6.64 -6.72 -2.34
CA THR A 66 7.80 -7.61 -2.23
C THR A 66 8.03 -8.25 -3.59
N VAL A 67 9.20 -8.01 -4.16
CA VAL A 67 9.60 -8.57 -5.46
C VAL A 67 10.59 -9.70 -5.27
N VAL A 68 10.53 -10.68 -6.17
CA VAL A 68 11.47 -11.80 -6.24
C VAL A 68 12.06 -11.86 -7.63
N ASN A 69 13.18 -12.58 -7.77
CA ASN A 69 13.74 -12.84 -9.10
C ASN A 69 12.78 -13.72 -9.91
N LYS A 70 12.64 -13.46 -11.21
CA LYS A 70 11.78 -14.27 -12.12
C LYS A 70 12.18 -15.75 -12.19
N LYS A 71 13.42 -16.08 -11.84
CA LYS A 71 13.96 -17.45 -11.80
C LYS A 71 13.85 -18.10 -10.42
N MET A 72 13.22 -17.45 -9.45
CA MET A 72 12.95 -18.09 -8.16
C MET A 72 12.15 -19.37 -8.39
N ASP A 73 12.50 -20.43 -7.66
CA ASP A 73 11.74 -21.67 -7.74
C ASP A 73 10.25 -21.43 -7.41
N LYS A 74 9.36 -22.04 -8.20
CA LYS A 74 7.91 -21.88 -8.07
C LYS A 74 7.41 -22.33 -6.70
N LYS A 75 7.91 -23.45 -6.19
CA LYS A 75 7.50 -23.98 -4.89
C LYS A 75 7.95 -23.05 -3.77
N LEU A 76 9.15 -22.48 -3.85
CA LEU A 76 9.65 -21.49 -2.90
C LEU A 76 8.80 -20.20 -2.92
N ALA A 77 8.55 -19.62 -4.09
CA ALA A 77 7.73 -18.42 -4.21
C ALA A 77 6.30 -18.63 -3.68
N ARG A 78 5.70 -19.80 -3.96
CA ARG A 78 4.39 -20.18 -3.41
C ARG A 78 4.44 -20.28 -1.89
N ALA A 79 5.44 -20.97 -1.34
CA ALA A 79 5.58 -21.14 0.11
C ALA A 79 5.75 -19.80 0.85
N LEU A 80 6.58 -18.89 0.33
CA LEU A 80 6.76 -17.55 0.90
C LEU A 80 5.46 -16.74 0.86
N THR A 81 4.77 -16.75 -0.28
CA THR A 81 3.50 -16.02 -0.45
C THR A 81 2.41 -16.58 0.48
N ALA A 82 2.27 -17.90 0.54
CA ALA A 82 1.30 -18.56 1.42
C ALA A 82 1.61 -18.28 2.91
N ALA A 83 2.89 -18.30 3.31
CA ALA A 83 3.29 -17.93 4.67
C ALA A 83 2.94 -16.49 5.01
N PHE A 84 3.13 -15.55 4.06
CA PHE A 84 2.70 -14.16 4.23
C PHE A 84 1.18 -14.06 4.42
N ILE A 85 0.39 -14.66 3.52
CA ILE A 85 -1.08 -14.65 3.59
C ILE A 85 -1.58 -15.21 4.93
N LYS A 86 -1.04 -16.36 5.35
CA LYS A 86 -1.41 -17.01 6.62
C LYS A 86 -1.17 -16.12 7.84
N ASN A 87 -0.10 -15.32 7.82
CA ASN A 87 0.34 -14.53 8.98
C ASN A 87 -0.03 -13.05 8.89
N ILE A 88 -0.84 -12.63 7.91
CA ILE A 88 -1.10 -11.22 7.68
C ILE A 88 -1.78 -10.51 8.86
N LYS A 89 -2.63 -11.22 9.61
CA LYS A 89 -3.25 -10.68 10.83
C LYS A 89 -2.21 -10.42 11.92
N LEU A 90 -1.24 -11.31 12.07
CA LEU A 90 -0.11 -11.14 13.01
C LEU A 90 0.77 -9.96 12.58
N LEU A 91 0.98 -9.77 11.27
CA LEU A 91 1.67 -8.60 10.74
C LEU A 91 0.94 -7.31 11.14
N PHE A 92 -0.38 -7.25 10.99
CA PHE A 92 -1.15 -6.07 11.40
C PHE A 92 -1.14 -5.81 12.90
N GLN A 93 -1.01 -6.83 13.73
CA GLN A 93 -0.85 -6.64 15.18
C GLN A 93 0.51 -6.02 15.53
N LYS A 94 1.58 -6.47 14.87
CA LYS A 94 2.95 -5.97 15.13
C LYS A 94 3.27 -4.66 14.42
N ALA A 95 2.64 -4.43 13.27
CA ALA A 95 2.83 -3.28 12.40
C ALA A 95 1.47 -2.79 11.89
N SER A 96 0.69 -2.17 12.79
CA SER A 96 -0.68 -1.70 12.51
C SER A 96 -0.79 -0.79 11.29
N PHE A 97 0.25 -0.01 10.99
CA PHE A 97 0.30 0.85 9.81
C PHE A 97 0.20 0.06 8.48
N MET A 98 0.60 -1.21 8.44
CA MET A 98 0.59 -2.03 7.20
C MET A 98 -0.83 -2.26 6.66
N LYS A 99 -1.86 -2.22 7.53
CA LYS A 99 -3.26 -2.27 7.11
C LYS A 99 -3.62 -1.09 6.19
N TYR A 100 -3.09 0.10 6.51
CA TYR A 100 -3.31 1.33 5.76
C TYR A 100 -2.43 1.43 4.50
N HIS A 101 -1.45 0.53 4.37
CA HIS A 101 -0.61 0.39 3.17
C HIS A 101 -1.12 -0.73 2.24
N PHE A 102 -2.36 -1.20 2.47
CA PHE A 102 -3.03 -2.22 1.66
C PHE A 102 -2.26 -3.54 1.54
N ALA A 103 -1.40 -3.85 2.52
CA ALA A 103 -0.77 -5.15 2.56
C ALA A 103 -1.87 -6.23 2.62
N GLY A 104 -1.79 -7.26 1.76
CA GLY A 104 -2.86 -8.25 1.64
C GLY A 104 -3.89 -7.99 0.55
N SER A 105 -3.79 -6.87 -0.16
CA SER A 105 -4.57 -6.62 -1.37
C SER A 105 -3.78 -7.04 -2.61
N VAL A 106 -4.52 -7.43 -3.65
CA VAL A 106 -4.01 -7.67 -5.00
C VAL A 106 -4.75 -6.82 -6.04
N ASP A 107 -5.53 -5.83 -5.57
CA ASP A 107 -6.30 -4.94 -6.43
C ASP A 107 -5.36 -4.00 -7.20
N ASP A 108 -5.40 -4.11 -8.53
CA ASP A 108 -4.60 -3.26 -9.42
C ASP A 108 -4.97 -1.78 -9.30
N LYS A 109 -6.23 -1.44 -8.95
CA LYS A 109 -6.61 -0.04 -8.74
C LYS A 109 -5.84 0.60 -7.58
N ILE A 110 -5.40 -0.21 -6.63
CA ILE A 110 -4.64 0.21 -5.46
C ILE A 110 -3.14 0.17 -5.76
N HIS A 111 -2.65 -0.95 -6.30
CA HIS A 111 -1.20 -1.17 -6.45
C HIS A 111 -0.62 -0.70 -7.78
N GLY A 112 -1.44 -0.50 -8.82
CA GLY A 112 -1.03 -0.02 -10.14
C GLY A 112 -0.06 -0.94 -10.88
N VAL A 113 0.00 -2.22 -10.51
CA VAL A 113 0.95 -3.21 -11.04
C VAL A 113 0.83 -3.40 -12.56
N CYS A 114 -0.38 -3.35 -13.10
CA CYS A 114 -0.61 -3.48 -14.53
C CYS A 114 -0.13 -2.25 -15.30
N LYS A 115 -0.26 -1.05 -14.72
CA LYS A 115 0.21 0.19 -15.33
C LYS A 115 1.73 0.23 -15.47
N VAL A 116 2.46 -0.36 -14.53
CA VAL A 116 3.92 -0.46 -14.57
C VAL A 116 4.43 -1.72 -15.29
N GLY A 117 3.54 -2.61 -15.73
CA GLY A 117 3.90 -3.83 -16.45
C GLY A 117 4.55 -4.92 -15.59
N VAL A 118 4.42 -4.84 -14.27
CA VAL A 118 4.96 -5.85 -13.35
C VAL A 118 4.03 -7.05 -13.31
N LYS A 119 4.62 -8.25 -13.31
CA LYS A 119 3.90 -9.53 -13.25
C LYS A 119 4.13 -10.23 -11.92
N TYR A 120 3.11 -10.91 -11.42
CA TYR A 120 3.24 -11.81 -10.28
C TYR A 120 4.01 -13.06 -10.69
N HIS A 121 4.78 -13.61 -9.75
CA HIS A 121 5.41 -14.90 -9.93
C HIS A 121 4.35 -16.03 -9.99
N PRO A 122 4.49 -17.07 -10.83
CA PRO A 122 3.50 -18.16 -10.92
C PRO A 122 3.15 -18.79 -9.57
N GLY A 123 4.15 -19.04 -8.72
CA GLY A 123 3.92 -19.56 -7.36
C GLY A 123 3.16 -18.59 -6.45
N ALA A 124 3.35 -17.28 -6.63
CA ALA A 124 2.58 -16.28 -5.89
C ALA A 124 1.13 -16.22 -6.38
N ILE A 125 0.89 -16.33 -7.69
CA ILE A 125 -0.46 -16.40 -8.27
C ILE A 125 -1.24 -17.55 -7.64
N GLU A 126 -0.65 -18.76 -7.62
CA GLU A 126 -1.30 -19.93 -7.02
C GLU A 126 -1.65 -19.71 -5.54
N ALA A 127 -0.71 -19.19 -4.74
CA ALA A 127 -0.96 -18.94 -3.32
C ALA A 127 -2.09 -17.92 -3.08
N TRP A 128 -2.16 -16.87 -3.88
CA TRP A 128 -3.23 -15.86 -3.78
C TRP A 128 -4.58 -16.42 -4.22
N GLU A 129 -4.63 -17.15 -5.33
CA GLU A 129 -5.87 -17.74 -5.86
C GLU A 129 -6.41 -18.86 -4.96
N GLU A 130 -5.55 -19.71 -4.40
CA GLU A 130 -5.93 -20.70 -3.38
C GLU A 130 -6.49 -20.03 -2.11
N ALA A 131 -5.98 -18.85 -1.75
CA ALA A 131 -6.50 -18.06 -0.64
C ALA A 131 -7.78 -17.28 -1.00
N GLY A 132 -8.34 -17.47 -2.20
CA GLY A 132 -9.60 -16.87 -2.64
C GLY A 132 -9.47 -15.49 -3.29
N PHE A 133 -8.26 -15.00 -3.56
CA PHE A 133 -8.05 -13.73 -4.24
C PHE A 133 -8.04 -13.89 -5.76
N LYS A 134 -8.47 -12.85 -6.47
CA LYS A 134 -8.43 -12.84 -7.94
C LYS A 134 -7.28 -11.97 -8.42
N ILE A 135 -6.23 -12.58 -8.96
CA ILE A 135 -5.13 -11.82 -9.56
C ILE A 135 -5.58 -11.16 -10.86
N PRO A 136 -5.31 -9.85 -11.06
CA PRO A 136 -5.62 -9.15 -12.30
C PRO A 136 -4.99 -9.86 -13.52
N ALA A 137 -5.76 -10.07 -14.59
CA ALA A 137 -5.28 -10.78 -15.77
C ALA A 137 -4.04 -10.13 -16.40
N CYS A 138 -3.97 -8.80 -16.41
CA CYS A 138 -2.82 -8.04 -16.87
C CYS A 138 -1.56 -8.25 -16.02
N ALA A 139 -1.66 -8.74 -14.79
CA ALA A 139 -0.55 -8.98 -13.88
C ALA A 139 -0.15 -10.47 -13.79
N LYS A 140 -0.84 -11.38 -14.49
CA LYS A 140 -0.43 -12.78 -14.58
C LYS A 140 0.78 -12.94 -15.52
N SER A 141 1.75 -13.74 -15.09
CA SER A 141 2.95 -14.13 -15.84
C SER A 141 2.70 -15.28 -16.79
#